data_AF-A0A1Q6XZ76-F1
#
_entry.id   AF-A0A1Q6XZ76-F1
#
_cell.length_a   1.000
_cell.length_b   1.000
_cell.length_c   1.000
_cell.angle_alpha   90.00
_cell.angle_beta   90.00
_cell.angle_gamma   90.00
#
_symmetry.space_group_name_H-M   'P 1'
#
loop_
_entity.id
_entity.type
_entity.pdbx_description
1 polymer ?
#
loop_
_entity_poly.entity_id
_entity_poly.type
_entity_poly.pdbx_seq_one_letter_code
_entity_poly.pdbx_strand_id
1 'polypeptide(L)'
;MSTLAHLNFVGDSIIGADVNVEADAVIANHYNERRNREIRVYIRGQEIRSGVEKFGAVIGDHCRLGANAVLSPGTVLEPNAVVSRLALVNQAPE
;
A
#
# COMPACT_ATOMS: atom_id res chain seq x y z
N MET A 1 9.60 -14.12 8.66
CA MET A 1 10.21 -12.79 8.47
C MET A 1 9.71 -12.22 7.14
N SER A 2 9.36 -10.94 7.11
CA SER A 2 8.93 -10.28 5.87
C SER A 2 10.12 -9.98 4.95
N THR A 3 9.92 -10.12 3.64
CA THR A 3 10.94 -9.97 2.60
C THR A 3 10.57 -8.81 1.67
N LEU A 4 11.53 -7.90 1.50
CA LEU A 4 11.51 -6.85 0.50
C LEU A 4 12.59 -7.22 -0.50
N ALA A 5 12.20 -7.54 -1.73
CA ALA A 5 13.13 -7.95 -2.77
C ALA A 5 13.88 -6.72 -3.34
N HIS A 6 14.26 -6.79 -4.61
CA HIS A 6 15.09 -5.77 -5.23
C HIS A 6 14.28 -4.52 -5.58
N LEU A 7 14.83 -3.34 -5.28
CA LEU A 7 14.39 -2.04 -5.80
C LEU A 7 12.97 -1.62 -5.39
N ASN A 8 12.50 -2.07 -4.22
CA ASN A 8 11.24 -1.59 -3.66
C ASN A 8 11.35 -0.16 -3.13
N PHE A 9 10.28 0.61 -3.27
CA PHE A 9 10.03 1.79 -2.45
C PHE A 9 8.90 1.49 -1.46
N VAL A 10 9.16 1.66 -0.17
CA VAL A 10 8.18 1.46 0.90
C VAL A 10 8.17 2.67 1.83
N GLY A 11 7.24 3.59 1.60
CA GLY A 11 7.15 4.85 2.36
C GLY A 11 6.07 4.81 3.45
N ASP A 12 6.40 5.21 4.68
CA ASP A 12 5.44 5.45 5.78
C ASP A 12 4.38 4.32 5.94
N SER A 13 4.82 3.07 5.93
CA SER A 13 3.96 1.89 5.92
C SER A 13 4.10 1.04 7.19
N ILE A 14 3.03 0.32 7.51
CA ILE A 14 3.00 -0.75 8.50
C ILE A 14 2.95 -2.08 7.73
N ILE A 15 3.90 -2.98 8.02
CA ILE A 15 4.01 -4.29 7.36
C ILE A 15 3.87 -5.38 8.41
N GLY A 16 2.92 -6.29 8.19
CA GLY A 16 2.72 -7.48 9.00
C GLY A 16 3.83 -8.51 8.85
N ALA A 17 3.63 -9.65 9.51
CA ALA A 17 4.54 -10.78 9.48
C ALA A 17 4.47 -11.55 8.14
N ASP A 18 5.59 -12.12 7.72
CA ASP A 18 5.70 -13.01 6.56
C ASP A 18 5.11 -12.44 5.26
N VAL A 19 5.22 -11.12 5.07
CA VAL A 19 4.88 -10.46 3.80
C VAL A 19 6.02 -10.64 2.81
N ASN A 20 5.71 -10.97 1.56
CA ASN A 20 6.71 -10.97 0.48
C ASN A 20 6.37 -9.89 -0.54
N VAL A 21 7.30 -8.95 -0.72
CA VAL A 21 7.22 -7.90 -1.73
C VAL A 21 8.23 -8.22 -2.82
N GLU A 22 7.73 -8.58 -4.00
CA GLU A 22 8.57 -8.88 -5.16
C GLU A 22 9.23 -7.63 -5.75
N ALA A 23 10.15 -7.83 -6.69
CA ALA A 23 10.99 -6.77 -7.24
C ALA A 23 10.18 -5.62 -7.85
N ASP A 24 10.67 -4.40 -7.66
CA ASP A 24 10.10 -3.15 -8.18
C ASP A 24 8.64 -2.85 -7.77
N ALA A 25 8.07 -3.61 -6.82
CA ALA A 25 6.80 -3.22 -6.23
C ALA A 25 6.98 -1.93 -5.40
N VAL A 26 6.00 -1.02 -5.53
CA VAL A 26 6.03 0.32 -4.95
C VAL A 26 4.85 0.51 -4.01
N ILE A 27 5.12 0.95 -2.78
CA ILE A 27 4.11 1.42 -1.84
C ILE A 27 4.25 2.93 -1.75
N ALA A 28 3.44 3.65 -2.55
CA ALA A 28 3.47 5.09 -2.61
C ALA A 28 2.87 5.68 -1.33
N ASN A 29 3.45 6.76 -0.82
CA ASN A 29 3.02 7.41 0.43
C ASN A 29 2.47 8.83 0.22
N HIS A 30 2.52 9.40 -0.99
CA HIS A 30 2.14 10.78 -1.24
C HIS A 30 1.42 10.92 -2.59
N TYR A 31 0.38 11.75 -2.65
CA TYR A 31 -0.28 12.14 -3.89
C TYR A 31 0.30 13.45 -4.41
N ASN A 32 0.95 13.40 -5.58
CA ASN A 32 1.59 14.59 -6.17
C ASN A 32 0.61 15.41 -7.01
N GLU A 33 -0.37 14.74 -7.59
CA GLU A 33 -1.34 15.26 -8.54
C GLU A 33 -2.58 15.88 -7.88
N ARG A 34 -2.84 15.57 -6.60
CA ARG A 34 -4.02 16.05 -5.88
C ARG A 34 -3.79 17.44 -5.28
N ARG A 35 -4.84 18.28 -5.32
CA ARG A 35 -4.88 19.57 -4.61
C ARG A 35 -4.98 19.37 -3.09
N ASN A 36 -5.87 18.48 -2.65
CA ASN A 36 -5.90 18.01 -1.27
C ASN A 36 -5.09 16.72 -1.18
N ARG A 37 -3.98 16.77 -0.46
CA ARG A 37 -3.02 15.66 -0.34
C ARG A 37 -3.21 14.84 0.93
N GLU A 38 -4.22 15.15 1.75
CA GLU A 38 -4.55 14.35 2.93
C GLU A 38 -4.81 12.90 2.51
N ILE A 39 -4.05 11.97 3.09
CA ILE A 39 -4.24 10.56 2.83
C ILE A 39 -5.51 10.09 3.54
N ARG A 40 -6.35 9.37 2.80
CA ARG A 40 -7.56 8.73 3.32
C ARG A 40 -7.37 7.23 3.29
N VAL A 41 -7.82 6.57 4.34
CA VAL A 41 -7.72 5.13 4.51
C VAL A 41 -9.14 4.55 4.47
N TYR A 42 -9.35 3.49 3.71
CA TYR A 42 -10.67 2.87 3.56
C TYR A 42 -10.66 1.49 4.21
N ILE A 43 -11.40 1.34 5.31
CA ILE A 43 -11.46 0.09 6.08
C ILE A 43 -12.92 -0.34 6.16
N ARG A 44 -13.25 -1.53 5.64
CA ARG A 44 -14.61 -2.11 5.70
C ARG A 44 -15.70 -1.15 5.21
N GLY A 45 -15.41 -0.43 4.12
CA GLY A 45 -16.32 0.56 3.53
C GLY A 45 -16.42 1.89 4.27
N GLN A 46 -15.67 2.08 5.36
CA GLN A 46 -15.58 3.35 6.07
C GLN A 46 -14.33 4.12 5.66
N GLU A 47 -14.51 5.40 5.40
CA GLU A 47 -13.41 6.33 5.15
C GLU A 47 -12.88 6.91 6.46
N ILE A 48 -11.57 6.86 6.64
CA ILE A 48 -10.87 7.40 7.79
C ILE A 48 -9.87 8.45 7.28
N ARG A 49 -9.94 9.66 7.85
CA ARG A 49 -8.96 10.72 7.61
C ARG A 49 -7.70 10.42 8.42
N SER A 50 -6.55 10.36 7.75
CA SER A 50 -5.27 10.16 8.44
C SER A 50 -4.74 11.42 9.11
N GLY A 51 -5.20 12.60 8.69
CA GLY A 51 -4.67 13.89 9.14
C GLY A 51 -3.25 14.21 8.65
N VAL A 52 -2.69 13.38 7.77
CA VAL A 52 -1.33 13.54 7.23
C VAL A 52 -1.34 13.51 5.70
N GLU A 53 -0.36 14.16 5.09
CA GLU A 53 -0.17 14.14 3.64
C GLU A 53 0.74 13.00 3.17
N LYS A 54 1.37 12.28 4.11
CA LYS A 54 2.25 11.14 3.83
C LYS A 54 1.87 9.91 4.64
N PHE A 55 1.42 8.87 3.96
CA PHE A 55 1.12 7.57 4.55
C PHE A 55 1.01 6.51 3.44
N GLY A 56 1.78 5.44 3.54
CA GLY A 56 1.88 4.41 2.51
C GLY A 56 0.74 3.41 2.58
N ALA A 57 0.91 2.38 3.39
CA ALA A 57 -0.06 1.31 3.48
C ALA A 57 -0.03 0.60 4.84
N VAL A 58 -1.13 -0.06 5.17
CA VAL A 58 -1.20 -1.10 6.20
C VAL A 58 -1.30 -2.44 5.48
N ILE A 59 -0.28 -3.28 5.61
CA ILE A 59 -0.22 -4.58 4.94
C ILE A 59 -0.35 -5.68 6.00
N GLY A 60 -1.44 -6.45 5.93
CA GLY A 60 -1.68 -7.58 6.84
C GLY A 60 -0.69 -8.72 6.67
N ASP A 61 -0.69 -9.62 7.65
CA ASP A 61 0.21 -10.78 7.67
C ASP A 61 0.05 -11.66 6.43
N HIS A 62 1.14 -12.33 6.03
CA HIS A 62 1.18 -13.29 4.93
C HIS A 62 0.80 -12.73 3.54
N CYS A 63 0.75 -11.41 3.36
CA CYS A 63 0.49 -10.82 2.04
C CYS A 63 1.60 -11.13 1.02
N ARG A 64 1.24 -11.11 -0.26
CA ARG A 64 2.15 -11.24 -1.40
C ARG A 64 1.93 -10.08 -2.37
N LEU A 65 2.92 -9.24 -2.56
CA LEU A 65 2.91 -8.17 -3.56
C LEU A 65 3.72 -8.63 -4.76
N GLY A 66 3.07 -8.80 -5.91
CA GLY A 66 3.71 -9.18 -7.15
C GLY A 66 4.64 -8.10 -7.71
N ALA A 67 5.60 -8.50 -8.54
CA ALA A 67 6.57 -7.59 -9.12
C ALA A 67 5.91 -6.42 -9.86
N ASN A 68 6.48 -5.23 -9.73
CA ASN A 68 5.97 -3.97 -10.29
C ASN A 68 4.53 -3.61 -9.89
N ALA A 69 3.96 -4.23 -8.85
CA ALA A 69 2.69 -3.79 -8.31
C ALA A 69 2.83 -2.41 -7.63
N VAL A 70 1.79 -1.59 -7.71
CA VAL A 70 1.75 -0.26 -7.09
C VAL A 70 0.59 -0.21 -6.12
N LEU A 71 0.88 0.05 -4.84
CA LEU A 71 -0.14 0.40 -3.85
C LEU A 71 -0.24 1.92 -3.77
N SER A 72 -1.45 2.47 -3.94
CA SER A 72 -1.72 3.89 -3.74
C SER A 72 -1.59 4.27 -2.25
N PRO A 73 -1.26 5.54 -1.94
CA PRO A 73 -1.21 6.02 -0.56
C PRO A 73 -2.52 5.76 0.20
N GLY A 74 -2.40 5.23 1.41
CA GLY A 74 -3.50 4.84 2.29
C GLY A 74 -4.04 3.42 2.09
N THR A 75 -3.39 2.58 1.27
CA THR A 75 -3.88 1.22 0.98
C THR A 75 -3.91 0.36 2.24
N VAL A 76 -4.98 -0.42 2.44
CA VAL A 76 -5.10 -1.44 3.48
C VAL A 76 -5.29 -2.80 2.84
N LEU A 77 -4.34 -3.72 3.06
CA LEU A 77 -4.46 -5.11 2.65
C LEU A 77 -4.77 -5.98 3.87
N GLU A 78 -5.85 -6.76 3.77
CA GLU A 78 -6.19 -7.78 4.76
C GLU A 78 -5.16 -8.93 4.74
N PRO A 79 -5.01 -9.69 5.84
CA PRO A 79 -4.09 -10.82 5.88
C PRO A 79 -4.32 -11.83 4.75
N ASN A 80 -3.24 -12.41 4.23
CA ASN A 80 -3.21 -13.35 3.10
C ASN A 80 -3.60 -12.76 1.73
N ALA A 81 -3.73 -11.44 1.59
CA ALA A 81 -4.00 -10.83 0.30
C ALA A 81 -2.85 -11.09 -0.71
N VAL A 82 -3.22 -11.33 -1.96
CA VAL A 82 -2.29 -11.48 -3.08
C VAL A 82 -2.56 -10.37 -4.10
N VAL A 83 -1.58 -9.48 -4.28
CA VAL A 83 -1.61 -8.45 -5.31
C VAL A 83 -0.87 -8.98 -6.53
N SER A 84 -1.58 -9.06 -7.66
CA SER A 84 -1.00 -9.52 -8.92
C SER A 84 0.15 -8.64 -9.38
N ARG A 85 1.06 -9.22 -10.17
CA ARG A 85 2.13 -8.45 -10.85
C ARG A 85 1.52 -7.36 -11.72
N LEU A 86 2.18 -6.21 -11.79
CA LEU A 86 1.74 -5.03 -12.55
C LEU A 86 0.38 -4.45 -12.12
N ALA A 87 -0.20 -4.89 -11.01
CA ALA A 87 -1.48 -4.37 -10.54
C ALA A 87 -1.31 -2.99 -9.88
N LEU A 88 -2.26 -2.10 -10.15
CA LEU A 88 -2.50 -0.90 -9.35
C LEU A 88 -3.60 -1.20 -8.33
N VAL A 89 -3.28 -1.04 -7.04
CA VAL A 89 -4.27 -1.09 -5.96
C VAL A 89 -4.60 0.35 -5.55
N ASN A 90 -5.77 0.82 -5.96
CA ASN A 90 -6.33 2.09 -5.53
C ASN A 90 -7.68 1.83 -4.85
N GLN A 91 -7.79 2.21 -3.57
CA GLN A 91 -8.99 2.04 -2.76
C GLN A 91 -9.78 3.34 -2.60
N ALA A 92 -9.22 4.48 -3.04
CA ALA A 92 -9.98 5.71 -3.07
C ALA A 92 -11.09 5.59 -4.11
N PRO A 93 -12.32 6.05 -3.82
CA PRO A 93 -13.38 6.16 -4.81
C PRO A 93 -12.93 7.08 -5.95
N GLU A 94 -13.38 6.78 -7.17
CA GLU A 94 -13.20 7.64 -8.35
C GLU A 94 -13.84 9.02 -8.18
#